data_AF-A0A2V9YQ56-F1
#
_entry.id   AF-A0A2V9YQ56-F1
#
_cell.length_a   1.000
_cell.length_b   1.000
_cell.length_c   1.000
_cell.angle_alpha   90.00
_cell.angle_beta   90.00
_cell.angle_gamma   90.00
#
_symmetry.space_group_name_H-M   'P 1'
#
loop_
_entity.id
_entity.type
_entity.pdbx_description
1 polymer ?
#
loop_
_entity_poly.entity_id
_entity_poly.type
_entity_poly.pdbx_seq_one_letter_code
_entity_poly.pdbx_strand_id
1 'polypeptide(L)' 'YRGLILDITEQKKYHAQLQRERDFNTSILNNTQNLILVADASRRVTYANRRCFELGGYRPEDVLGQALGKFVHAS' A
#
# COMPACT_ATOMS: atom_id res chain seq x y z
N TYR A 1 28.90 -36.41 -0.09
CA TYR A 1 28.05 -35.25 0.26
C TYR A 1 26.64 -35.75 0.50
N ARG A 2 26.13 -35.68 1.73
CA ARG A 2 24.71 -35.94 2.01
C ARG A 2 23.95 -34.64 1.75
N GLY A 3 23.13 -34.62 0.71
CA GLY A 3 22.23 -33.50 0.43
C GLY A 3 20.96 -33.64 1.26
N LEU A 4 20.67 -32.66 2.12
CA LEU A 4 19.36 -32.50 2.73
C LEU A 4 18.47 -31.76 1.72
N ILE A 5 17.53 -32.47 1.10
CA ILE A 5 16.44 -31.83 0.37
C ILE A 5 15.44 -31.37 1.43
N LEU A 6 15.50 -30.10 1.80
CA LEU A 6 14.47 -29.47 2.61
C LEU A 6 13.27 -29.23 1.71
N ASP A 7 12.17 -29.95 1.96
CA ASP A 7 10.91 -29.69 1.25
C ASP A 7 10.38 -28.31 1.67
N ILE A 8 10.57 -27.33 0.79
CA ILE A 8 10.11 -25.94 0.95
C ILE A 8 8.92 -25.63 0.02
N THR A 9 8.29 -26.65 -0.54
CA THR A 9 7.23 -26.49 -1.54
C THR A 9 6.06 -25.69 -0.99
N GLU A 10 5.59 -26.04 0.21
CA GLU A 10 4.47 -25.35 0.86
C GLU A 10 4.83 -23.91 1.21
N GLN A 11 6.02 -23.66 1.78
CA GLN A 11 6.48 -22.31 2.09
C GLN A 11 6.54 -21.43 0.82
N LYS A 12 7.06 -21.97 -0.28
CA LYS A 12 7.09 -21.25 -1.57
C LYS A 12 5.70 -20.93 -2.10
N LYS A 13 4.73 -21.86 -1.97
CA LYS A 13 3.34 -21.61 -2.36
C LYS A 13 2.72 -20.49 -1.53
N TYR A 14 2.89 -20.51 -0.21
CA TYR A 14 2.40 -19.45 0.68
C TYR A 14 2.99 -18.08 0.34
N HIS A 15 4.32 -17.99 0.15
CA HIS A 15 4.93 -16.73 -0.27
C HIS A 15 4.43 -16.24 -1.63
N ALA A 16 4.27 -17.15 -2.60
CA ALA A 16 3.77 -16.79 -3.93
C ALA A 16 2.30 -16.35 -3.91
N GLN A 17 1.48 -16.88 -2.99
CA GLN A 17 0.11 -16.43 -2.80
C GLN A 17 0.07 -15.04 -2.14
N LEU A 18 0.81 -14.84 -1.05
CA LEU A 18 0.92 -13.54 -0.39
C LEU A 18 1.40 -12.44 -1.35
N GLN A 19 2.39 -12.76 -2.19
CA GLN A 19 2.88 -11.82 -3.20
C GLN A 19 1.78 -11.47 -4.21
N ARG A 20 1.07 -12.48 -4.75
CA ARG A 20 -0.04 -12.26 -5.69
C ARG A 20 -1.15 -11.39 -5.10
N GLU A 21 -1.54 -11.63 -3.86
CA GLU A 21 -2.56 -10.82 -3.17
C GLU A 21 -2.10 -9.37 -2.96
N ARG A 22 -0.82 -9.15 -2.61
CA ARG A 22 -0.25 -7.80 -2.48
C ARG A 22 -0.20 -7.07 -3.81
N ASP A 23 0.22 -7.75 -4.87
CA ASP A 23 0.33 -7.17 -6.20
C ASP A 23 -1.05 -6.82 -6.76
N PHE A 24 -2.04 -7.70 -6.56
CA PHE A 24 -3.42 -7.45 -6.94
C PHE A 24 -4.01 -6.23 -6.22
N ASN A 25 -3.87 -6.16 -4.88
CA ASN A 25 -4.32 -5.01 -4.10
C ASN A 25 -3.62 -3.72 -4.54
N THR A 26 -2.30 -3.76 -4.71
CA THR A 26 -1.51 -2.60 -5.17
C THR A 26 -1.95 -2.14 -6.54
N SER A 27 -2.21 -3.06 -7.46
CA SER A 27 -2.71 -2.77 -8.80
C SER A 27 -4.08 -2.08 -8.77
N ILE A 28 -5.02 -2.59 -7.97
CA ILE A 28 -6.35 -1.97 -7.83
C ILE A 28 -6.23 -0.55 -7.29
N LEU A 29 -5.49 -0.38 -6.19
CA LEU A 29 -5.37 0.92 -5.53
C LEU A 29 -4.66 1.96 -6.40
N ASN A 30 -3.70 1.54 -7.23
CA ASN A 30 -2.97 2.44 -8.12
C ASN A 30 -3.69 2.74 -9.43
N ASN A 31 -4.52 1.83 -9.94
CA ASN A 31 -5.23 2.02 -11.21
C ASN A 31 -6.64 2.62 -11.04
N THR A 32 -7.15 2.71 -9.82
CA THR A 32 -8.42 3.42 -9.57
C THR A 32 -8.28 4.92 -9.80
N GLN A 33 -9.32 5.52 -10.37
CA GLN A 33 -9.36 6.98 -10.59
C GLN A 33 -9.66 7.76 -9.30
N ASN A 34 -10.11 7.06 -8.25
CA ASN A 34 -10.45 7.65 -6.97
C ASN A 34 -9.18 7.97 -6.17
N LEU A 35 -9.25 9.07 -5.42
CA LEU A 35 -8.24 9.43 -4.44
C LEU A 35 -8.49 8.63 -3.16
N ILE A 36 -7.49 7.88 -2.70
CA ILE A 36 -7.60 7.02 -1.51
C ILE A 36 -6.52 7.43 -0.52
N LEU A 37 -6.96 7.90 0.65
CA LEU A 37 -6.13 8.18 1.82
C LEU A 37 -6.59 7.29 2.98
N VAL A 38 -5.65 6.74 3.73
CA VAL A 38 -5.91 6.04 4.98
C VAL A 38 -5.16 6.78 6.08
N ALA A 39 -5.82 6.96 7.22
CA ALA A 39 -5.22 7.55 8.39
C ALA A 39 -5.33 6.61 9.60
N ASP A 40 -4.39 6.72 10.52
CA ASP A 40 -4.45 6.05 11.81
C ASP A 40 -5.47 6.71 12.77
N ALA A 41 -5.61 6.14 13.97
CA ALA A 41 -6.48 6.68 15.01
C ALA A 41 -6.08 8.09 15.49
N SER A 42 -4.82 8.50 15.27
CA SER A 42 -4.33 9.85 15.54
C SER A 42 -4.54 10.81 14.35
N ARG A 43 -5.29 10.38 13.33
CA ARG A 43 -5.55 11.13 12.09
C ARG A 43 -4.29 11.49 11.31
N ARG A 44 -3.23 10.68 11.41
CA ARG A 44 -2.05 10.80 10.55
C ARG A 44 -2.19 9.91 9.34
N VAL A 45 -1.90 10.43 8.16
CA VAL A 45 -1.97 9.65 6.92
C VAL A 45 -0.92 8.53 6.97
N THR A 46 -1.37 7.28 6.87
CA THR A 46 -0.53 6.08 6.85
C THR A 46 -0.40 5.49 5.45
N TYR A 47 -1.33 5.82 4.56
CA TYR A 47 -1.29 5.40 3.17
C TYR A 47 -1.98 6.42 2.27
N ALA A 48 -1.44 6.58 1.07
CA ALA A 48 -2.00 7.37 -0.01
C ALA A 48 -1.76 6.62 -1.33
N ASN A 49 -2.80 6.45 -2.15
CA ASN A 49 -2.61 5.83 -3.46
C ASN A 49 -1.92 6.79 -4.43
N ARG A 50 -1.39 6.26 -5.54
CA ARG A 50 -0.69 7.04 -6.58
C ARG A 50 -1.49 8.28 -7.04
N ARG A 51 -2.82 8.15 -7.11
CA ARG A 51 -3.71 9.23 -7.54
C ARG A 51 -3.66 10.48 -6.65
N CYS A 52 -3.39 10.30 -5.36
CA CYS A 52 -3.19 11.42 -4.41
C CYS A 52 -2.06 12.35 -4.85
N PHE A 53 -0.97 11.79 -5.37
CA PHE A 53 0.22 12.55 -5.77
C PHE A 53 0.03 13.20 -7.15
N GLU A 54 -0.57 12.46 -8.09
CA GLU A 54 -0.77 12.95 -9.45
C GLU A 54 -1.80 14.09 -9.54
N LEU A 55 -2.91 13.99 -8.82
CA LEU A 55 -3.95 15.02 -8.82
C LEU A 55 -3.74 16.10 -7.77
N GLY A 56 -3.26 15.71 -6.58
CA GLY A 56 -3.07 16.64 -5.47
C GLY A 56 -1.82 17.51 -5.61
N GLY A 57 -0.87 17.15 -6.47
CA GLY A 57 0.37 17.89 -6.67
C GLY A 57 1.38 17.74 -5.53
N TYR A 58 1.17 16.77 -4.64
CA TYR A 58 2.05 16.50 -3.50
C TYR A 58 3.04 15.39 -3.79
N ARG A 59 4.24 15.45 -3.20
CA ARG A 59 5.14 14.30 -3.17
C ARG A 59 4.74 13.31 -2.07
N PRO A 60 5.07 12.02 -2.19
CA PRO A 60 4.78 11.03 -1.15
C PRO A 60 5.22 11.44 0.26
N GLU A 61 6.42 12.00 0.36
CA GLU A 61 7.01 12.50 1.61
C GLU A 61 6.24 13.68 2.23
N ASP A 62 5.50 14.43 1.43
CA ASP A 62 4.70 15.57 1.90
C ASP A 62 3.34 15.13 2.45
N VAL A 63 2.93 13.88 2.20
CA VAL A 63 1.61 13.36 2.57
C VAL A 63 1.70 12.39 3.76
N LEU A 64 2.61 11.42 3.70
CA LEU A 64 2.72 10.39 4.72
C LEU A 64 3.11 10.99 6.08
N GLY A 65 2.43 10.55 7.14
CA GLY A 65 2.62 11.03 8.52
C GLY A 65 2.01 12.39 8.84
N GLN A 66 1.55 13.14 7.83
CA GLN A 66 0.89 14.42 8.03
C GLN A 66 -0.54 14.26 8.56
N ALA A 67 -1.06 15.30 9.19
CA ALA A 67 -2.43 15.32 9.67
C ALA A 67 -3.43 15.30 8.50
N LEU A 68 -4.39 14.37 8.53
CA LEU A 68 -5.40 14.18 7.48
C LEU A 68 -6.17 15.45 7.16
N GLY A 69 -6.45 16.29 8.18
CA GLY A 69 -7.17 17.55 8.01
C GLY A 69 -6.47 18.61 7.15
N LYS A 70 -5.18 18.41 6.79
CA LYS A 70 -4.51 19.26 5.79
C LYS A 70 -4.98 18.98 4.36
N PHE A 71 -5.53 17.80 4.10
CA PHE A 71 -5.91 17.34 2.75
C PHE A 71 -7.42 17.24 2.57
N VAL A 72 -8.18 17.19 3.66
CA VAL A 72 -9.64 17.05 3.64
C VAL A 72 -10.24 18.21 4.43
N HIS A 73 -10.95 19.09 3.73
CA HIS A 73 -11.75 20.12 4.35
C HIS A 73 -13.16 19.57 4.61
N ALA A 74 -13.66 19.74 5.84
CA ALA A 74 -15.08 19.53 6.11
C ALA A 74 -15.87 20.62 5.35
N SER A 75 -16.75 20.19 4.45
CA SER A 75 -17.75 21.07 3.84
C SER A 75 -18.82 21.46 4.85
#